data_AF-A0A0Q2UXV8-F1
#
_entry.id   AF-A0A0Q2UXV8-F1
#
_cell.length_a   1.000
_cell.length_b   1.000
_cell.length_c   1.000
_cell.angle_alpha   90.00
_cell.angle_beta   90.00
_cell.angle_gamma   90.00
#
_symmetry.space_group_name_H-M   'P 1'
#
loop_
_entity.id
_entity.type
_entity.pdbx_description
1 polymer ?
#
loop_
_entity_poly.entity_id
_entity_poly.type
_entity_poly.pdbx_seq_one_letter_code
_entity_poly.pdbx_strand_id
1 'polypeptide(L)'
;MTENRTFDAVNETGGSPMGDLPEWDLTHLYPATDSAEIKRDLDWLEEACTRFAADFEGKLADLDAAGLLEAVQRDEKINEIAGRIMSYAGLRYYQITTDNDRAKFMADMQDRITTYTTPLVFYGLEFNRLPDDHLDTLLAQNEELRRYKPVFDRMRAMRPHQLSDELEKFLHDQSTVGAAAWNRLFDETMAALTFVVDAEELSLESTLNLLTDSDRSKREAAAMALSEVFAQNVKLFARIHNTLAKEKEIEDRWRKMPTPQTGRHLSNHVEPEVVEALRNAVVAAYPRLSHRYYALKARWLGLERMETWDRNAPLPRDEDRLVSWDEAQQTVLDAYAGFSPDMADLARPFFTEGWIDAAVKPGKAPGAFAHPTVTTVHPYVMLNYLGKPRDVMTLAHELGHGVHQRLAAGQGELLSSTPLTLAETASVFGEMLTFRKLLDGAKTKAERKVLLAGKVEDMINTVVRQIAFYDFECKLHAARAGGELTPDDINALWMSVQAESLGPVFDFHEGYETFWSYIPHFVHSPFYVYAYAFGDGLVNALYAVYEEGDPDFQAKYFDMLKAGGSKHHKELLEPFGLDASDPAFWDKGLSMIESMIDELEAMEDA
;
A
#
# COMPACT_ATOMS: atom_id res chain seq x y z
N MET A 1 1.51 -31.42 -25.42
CA MET A 1 1.88 -31.81 -24.04
C MET A 1 0.76 -31.29 -23.17
N THR A 2 0.08 -32.17 -22.45
CA THR A 2 -1.01 -31.81 -21.53
C THR A 2 -0.46 -30.94 -20.40
N GLU A 3 -0.82 -29.66 -20.38
CA GLU A 3 -0.49 -28.73 -19.30
C GLU A 3 -1.22 -29.17 -18.02
N ASN A 4 -0.46 -29.47 -16.96
CA ASN A 4 -1.00 -29.65 -15.61
C ASN A 4 -1.37 -28.27 -15.06
N ARG A 5 -2.55 -27.76 -15.43
CA ARG A 5 -3.11 -26.55 -14.83
C ARG A 5 -3.97 -26.96 -13.64
N THR A 6 -3.68 -26.43 -12.45
CA THR A 6 -4.52 -26.55 -11.26
C THR A 6 -5.65 -25.52 -11.33
N PHE A 7 -6.86 -26.00 -11.60
CA PHE A 7 -8.09 -25.21 -11.55
C PHE A 7 -8.92 -25.64 -10.34
N ASP A 8 -9.81 -24.76 -9.88
CA ASP A 8 -10.69 -25.02 -8.74
C ASP A 8 -11.49 -26.33 -8.91
N ALA A 9 -11.26 -27.28 -8.01
CA ALA A 9 -11.92 -28.59 -7.99
C ALA A 9 -13.39 -28.55 -7.51
N VAL A 10 -13.93 -27.38 -7.14
CA VAL A 10 -15.27 -27.26 -6.55
C VAL A 10 -16.40 -27.13 -7.59
N ASN A 11 -16.10 -27.00 -8.90
CA ASN A 11 -17.11 -26.85 -9.95
C ASN A 11 -17.33 -28.11 -10.82
N GLU A 12 -17.51 -29.29 -10.20
CA GLU A 12 -17.80 -30.53 -10.96
C GLU A 12 -19.21 -30.61 -11.58
N THR A 13 -20.09 -29.61 -11.45
CA THR A 13 -21.41 -29.65 -12.12
C THR A 13 -21.91 -28.27 -12.57
N GLY A 14 -21.51 -27.83 -13.76
CA GLY A 14 -22.10 -26.70 -14.49
C GLY A 14 -21.12 -25.53 -14.66
N GLY A 15 -20.77 -25.21 -15.91
CA GLY A 15 -19.80 -24.17 -16.22
C GLY A 15 -20.13 -22.84 -15.53
N SER A 16 -19.18 -22.34 -14.74
CA SER A 16 -19.27 -21.01 -14.14
C SER A 16 -19.33 -19.96 -15.26
N PRO A 17 -20.18 -18.92 -15.15
CA PRO A 17 -20.16 -17.79 -16.08
C PRO A 17 -18.79 -17.09 -16.18
N MET A 18 -17.89 -17.36 -15.23
CA MET A 18 -16.52 -16.82 -15.18
C MET A 18 -15.46 -17.65 -15.90
N GLY A 19 -15.77 -18.89 -16.32
CA GLY A 19 -14.76 -19.86 -16.79
C GLY A 19 -13.96 -20.51 -15.66
N ASP A 20 -12.83 -21.15 -16.00
CA ASP A 20 -11.95 -21.84 -15.06
C ASP A 20 -10.99 -20.85 -14.39
N LEU A 21 -11.26 -20.49 -13.13
CA LEU A 21 -10.41 -19.59 -12.35
C LEU A 21 -9.15 -20.34 -11.84
N PRO A 22 -7.95 -19.76 -12.00
CA PRO A 22 -6.71 -20.43 -11.61
C PRO A 22 -6.52 -20.48 -10.09
N GLU A 23 -5.80 -21.53 -9.65
CA GLU A 23 -5.23 -21.65 -8.32
C GLU A 23 -3.70 -21.76 -8.45
N TRP A 24 -2.98 -21.04 -7.58
CA TRP A 24 -1.53 -20.99 -7.69
C TRP A 24 -0.87 -22.33 -7.34
N ASP A 25 0.32 -22.56 -7.89
CA ASP A 25 1.17 -23.70 -7.60
C ASP A 25 2.37 -23.26 -6.75
N LEU A 26 2.34 -23.60 -5.46
CA LEU A 26 3.40 -23.27 -4.50
C LEU A 26 4.59 -24.24 -4.51
N THR A 27 4.60 -25.26 -5.39
CA THR A 27 5.71 -26.22 -5.49
C THR A 27 7.02 -25.59 -5.97
N HIS A 28 6.95 -24.42 -6.64
CA HIS A 28 8.10 -23.60 -6.99
C HIS A 28 8.85 -23.07 -5.75
N LEU A 29 8.17 -22.95 -4.61
CA LEU A 29 8.80 -22.66 -3.31
C LEU A 29 9.21 -23.98 -2.62
N TYR A 30 8.24 -24.84 -2.31
CA TYR A 30 8.47 -26.14 -1.68
C TYR A 30 7.38 -27.15 -2.07
N PRO A 31 7.72 -28.43 -2.28
CA PRO A 31 6.76 -29.43 -2.74
C PRO A 31 5.72 -29.81 -1.68
N ALA A 32 6.07 -29.75 -0.39
CA ALA A 32 5.18 -30.05 0.73
C ALA A 32 5.69 -29.44 2.05
N THR A 33 4.81 -29.35 3.05
CA THR A 33 5.10 -28.86 4.42
C THR A 33 6.10 -29.70 5.19
N ASP A 34 6.24 -30.97 4.84
CA ASP A 34 7.16 -31.94 5.44
C ASP A 34 8.29 -32.35 4.47
N SER A 35 8.49 -31.57 3.41
CA SER A 35 9.51 -31.85 2.39
C SER A 35 10.94 -31.77 2.93
N ALA A 36 11.83 -32.54 2.30
CA ALA A 36 13.25 -32.57 2.67
C ALA A 36 13.92 -31.20 2.43
N GLU A 37 13.43 -30.44 1.47
CA GLU A 37 13.88 -29.10 1.10
C GLU A 37 13.63 -28.09 2.22
N ILE A 38 12.41 -28.06 2.80
CA ILE A 38 12.12 -27.19 3.96
C ILE A 38 13.02 -27.55 5.12
N LYS A 39 13.17 -28.85 5.42
CA LYS A 39 14.05 -29.29 6.51
C LYS A 39 15.49 -28.84 6.28
N ARG A 40 16.02 -29.05 5.06
CA ARG A 40 17.38 -28.63 4.69
C ARG A 40 17.58 -27.12 4.86
N ASP A 41 16.60 -26.33 4.44
CA ASP A 41 16.69 -24.87 4.49
C ASP A 41 16.61 -24.36 5.94
N LEU A 42 15.77 -24.97 6.79
CA LEU A 42 15.74 -24.69 8.23
C LEU A 42 17.05 -25.06 8.92
N ASP A 43 17.59 -26.26 8.65
CA ASP A 43 18.87 -26.72 9.22
C ASP A 43 20.02 -25.78 8.79
N TRP A 44 20.02 -25.37 7.51
CA TRP A 44 21.00 -24.42 6.98
C TRP A 44 20.85 -23.04 7.63
N LEU A 45 19.62 -22.55 7.80
CA LEU A 45 19.35 -21.23 8.35
C LEU A 45 19.83 -21.12 9.81
N GLU A 46 19.54 -22.15 10.63
CA GLU A 46 20.01 -22.24 12.01
C GLU A 46 21.56 -22.18 12.10
N GLU A 47 22.24 -22.97 11.27
CA GLU A 47 23.71 -23.00 11.23
C GLU A 47 24.28 -21.69 10.67
N ALA A 48 23.68 -21.13 9.62
CA ALA A 48 24.12 -19.89 8.98
C ALA A 48 24.04 -18.71 9.94
N CYS A 49 22.93 -18.55 10.67
CA CYS A 49 22.76 -17.48 11.64
C CYS A 49 23.75 -17.61 12.81
N THR A 50 23.94 -18.83 13.32
CA THR A 50 24.91 -19.10 14.40
C THR A 50 26.34 -18.77 13.97
N ARG A 51 26.75 -19.19 12.77
CA ARG A 51 28.08 -18.87 12.23
C ARG A 51 28.24 -17.38 11.95
N PHE A 52 27.21 -16.73 11.42
CA PHE A 52 27.24 -15.29 11.16
C PHE A 52 27.56 -14.51 12.44
N ALA A 53 26.84 -14.80 13.53
CA ALA A 53 27.12 -14.18 14.82
C ALA A 53 28.53 -14.49 15.32
N ALA A 54 28.96 -15.75 15.29
CA ALA A 54 30.31 -16.13 15.72
C ALA A 54 31.43 -15.41 14.93
N ASP A 55 31.21 -15.18 13.63
CA ASP A 55 32.18 -14.59 12.73
C ASP A 55 32.23 -13.06 12.86
N PHE A 56 31.09 -12.38 13.03
CA PHE A 56 30.98 -10.93 12.89
C PHE A 56 30.60 -10.15 14.16
N GLU A 57 30.00 -10.79 15.18
CA GLU A 57 29.58 -10.08 16.40
C GLU A 57 30.78 -9.46 17.13
N GLY A 58 30.67 -8.16 17.42
CA GLY A 58 31.69 -7.33 18.04
C GLY A 58 32.85 -6.96 17.12
N LYS A 59 32.78 -7.25 15.82
CA LYS A 59 33.93 -7.14 14.89
C LYS A 59 33.65 -6.30 13.65
N LEU A 60 32.42 -5.81 13.43
CA LEU A 60 32.09 -5.09 12.18
C LEU A 60 32.99 -3.87 11.93
N ALA A 61 33.40 -3.16 12.98
CA ALA A 61 34.28 -1.99 12.87
C ALA A 61 35.74 -2.31 12.51
N ASP A 62 36.15 -3.57 12.62
CA ASP A 62 37.51 -4.03 12.31
C ASP A 62 37.60 -4.69 10.93
N LEU A 63 36.46 -4.86 10.24
CA LEU A 63 36.42 -5.45 8.90
C LEU A 63 37.00 -4.49 7.86
N ASP A 64 37.70 -5.06 6.89
CA ASP A 64 38.01 -4.35 5.65
C ASP A 64 36.80 -4.42 4.68
N ALA A 65 36.95 -3.80 3.51
CA ALA A 65 35.85 -3.71 2.55
C ALA A 65 35.41 -5.08 2.01
N ALA A 66 36.33 -6.06 1.97
CA ALA A 66 36.01 -7.43 1.54
C ALA A 66 35.27 -8.19 2.65
N GLY A 67 35.72 -8.06 3.90
CA GLY A 67 35.05 -8.67 5.06
C GLY A 67 33.65 -8.11 5.28
N LEU A 68 33.45 -6.80 5.11
CA LEU A 68 32.13 -6.20 5.23
C LEU A 68 31.21 -6.63 4.08
N LEU A 69 31.73 -6.76 2.85
CA LEU A 69 30.97 -7.32 1.72
C LEU A 69 30.54 -8.76 2.00
N GLU A 70 31.42 -9.59 2.54
CA GLU A 70 31.09 -10.97 2.93
C GLU A 70 29.93 -11.00 3.95
N ALA A 71 29.99 -10.14 4.96
CA ALA A 71 28.91 -10.02 5.94
C ALA A 71 27.58 -9.66 5.25
N VAL A 72 27.57 -8.66 4.38
CA VAL A 72 26.35 -8.22 3.66
C VAL A 72 25.77 -9.35 2.79
N GLN A 73 26.62 -10.07 2.05
CA GLN A 73 26.17 -11.17 1.18
C GLN A 73 25.64 -12.37 1.98
N ARG A 74 26.23 -12.66 3.15
CA ARG A 74 25.75 -13.73 4.04
C ARG A 74 24.41 -13.36 4.68
N ASP A 75 24.25 -12.11 5.10
CA ASP A 75 22.97 -11.58 5.60
C ASP A 75 21.90 -11.63 4.50
N GLU A 76 22.22 -11.19 3.28
CA GLU A 76 21.32 -11.28 2.13
C GLU A 76 20.85 -12.72 1.88
N LYS A 77 21.77 -13.70 1.94
CA LYS A 77 21.41 -15.10 1.74
C LYS A 77 20.54 -15.67 2.87
N ILE A 78 20.78 -15.24 4.11
CA ILE A 78 19.94 -15.60 5.27
C ILE A 78 18.51 -15.07 5.05
N ASN A 79 18.38 -13.79 4.65
CA ASN A 79 17.09 -13.17 4.34
C ASN A 79 16.37 -13.91 3.21
N GLU A 80 17.06 -14.26 2.13
CA GLU A 80 16.48 -15.02 1.01
C GLU A 80 15.93 -16.38 1.47
N ILE A 81 16.68 -17.16 2.27
CA ILE A 81 16.20 -18.48 2.70
C ILE A 81 15.06 -18.36 3.72
N ALA A 82 15.16 -17.46 4.69
CA ALA A 82 14.10 -17.20 5.66
C ALA A 82 12.82 -16.70 4.96
N GLY A 83 12.96 -15.77 4.02
CA GLY A 83 11.89 -15.23 3.19
C GLY A 83 11.21 -16.31 2.36
N ARG A 84 11.96 -17.27 1.80
CA ARG A 84 11.40 -18.39 1.01
C ARG A 84 10.49 -19.28 1.86
N ILE A 85 10.94 -19.65 3.06
CA ILE A 85 10.18 -20.45 4.02
C ILE A 85 8.92 -19.72 4.44
N MET A 86 9.04 -18.44 4.85
CA MET A 86 7.89 -17.65 5.28
C MET A 86 6.91 -17.35 4.15
N SER A 87 7.39 -17.14 2.93
CA SER A 87 6.53 -16.96 1.76
C SER A 87 5.68 -18.21 1.52
N TYR A 88 6.28 -19.40 1.59
CA TYR A 88 5.52 -20.65 1.43
C TYR A 88 4.48 -20.83 2.54
N ALA A 89 4.87 -20.59 3.80
CA ALA A 89 3.98 -20.72 4.94
C ALA A 89 2.82 -19.70 4.88
N GLY A 90 3.13 -18.44 4.59
CA GLY A 90 2.18 -17.34 4.48
C GLY A 90 1.22 -17.50 3.30
N LEU A 91 1.72 -17.78 2.09
CA LEU A 91 0.85 -18.00 0.92
C LEU A 91 -0.11 -19.17 1.16
N ARG A 92 0.36 -20.28 1.74
CA ARG A 92 -0.55 -21.36 2.15
C ARG A 92 -1.60 -20.88 3.13
N TYR A 93 -1.22 -20.16 4.18
CA TYR A 93 -2.18 -19.61 5.15
C TYR A 93 -3.23 -18.72 4.46
N TYR A 94 -2.82 -17.81 3.57
CA TYR A 94 -3.76 -16.90 2.89
C TYR A 94 -4.74 -17.60 1.95
N GLN A 95 -4.40 -18.76 1.37
CA GLN A 95 -5.38 -19.53 0.59
C GLN A 95 -6.57 -19.99 1.44
N ILE A 96 -6.35 -20.39 2.69
CA ILE A 96 -7.38 -20.85 3.63
C ILE A 96 -6.95 -20.53 5.07
N THR A 97 -7.29 -19.33 5.54
CA THR A 97 -6.91 -18.78 6.86
C THR A 97 -7.59 -19.48 8.03
N THR A 98 -8.69 -20.21 7.76
CA THR A 98 -9.47 -20.96 8.75
C THR A 98 -8.98 -22.40 8.95
N ASP A 99 -8.00 -22.85 8.16
CA ASP A 99 -7.38 -24.16 8.30
C ASP A 99 -6.33 -24.14 9.42
N ASN A 100 -6.61 -24.90 10.49
CA ASN A 100 -5.76 -24.96 11.67
C ASN A 100 -4.35 -25.48 11.39
N ASP A 101 -4.17 -26.40 10.44
CA ASP A 101 -2.86 -26.96 10.12
C ASP A 101 -2.00 -25.93 9.35
N ARG A 102 -2.63 -25.13 8.48
CA ARG A 102 -1.95 -24.01 7.80
C ARG A 102 -1.57 -22.89 8.77
N ALA A 103 -2.49 -22.50 9.65
CA ALA A 103 -2.23 -21.51 10.70
C ALA A 103 -1.11 -21.96 11.64
N LYS A 104 -1.15 -23.22 12.08
CA LYS A 104 -0.10 -23.82 12.90
C LYS A 104 1.24 -23.84 12.18
N PHE A 105 1.27 -24.26 10.91
CA PHE A 105 2.51 -24.31 10.15
C PHE A 105 3.15 -22.93 10.00
N MET A 106 2.36 -21.89 9.70
CA MET A 106 2.84 -20.51 9.65
C MET A 106 3.43 -20.07 10.98
N ALA A 107 2.73 -20.31 12.10
CA ALA A 107 3.21 -19.97 13.43
C ALA A 107 4.51 -20.72 13.79
N ASP A 108 4.56 -22.03 13.55
CA ASP A 108 5.74 -22.86 13.83
C ASP A 108 6.97 -22.40 13.01
N MET A 109 6.78 -22.02 11.74
CA MET A 109 7.88 -21.50 10.90
C MET A 109 8.34 -20.12 11.38
N GLN A 110 7.40 -19.23 11.71
CA GLN A 110 7.70 -17.91 12.24
C GLN A 110 8.50 -18.00 13.55
N ASP A 111 8.10 -18.88 14.48
CA ASP A 111 8.78 -19.09 15.76
C ASP A 111 10.22 -19.60 15.57
N ARG A 112 10.42 -20.56 14.66
CA ARG A 112 11.75 -21.09 14.34
C ARG A 112 12.64 -20.03 13.71
N ILE A 113 12.15 -19.32 12.71
CA ILE A 113 12.92 -18.27 12.03
C ILE A 113 13.29 -17.17 13.02
N THR A 114 12.35 -16.71 13.85
CA THR A 114 12.61 -15.71 14.90
C THR A 114 13.69 -16.20 15.87
N THR A 115 13.63 -17.48 16.28
CA THR A 115 14.65 -18.09 17.15
C THR A 115 16.01 -18.11 16.46
N TYR A 116 16.07 -18.52 15.19
CA TYR A 116 17.31 -18.61 14.42
C TYR A 116 17.93 -17.25 14.12
N THR A 117 17.14 -16.22 13.86
CA THR A 117 17.64 -14.87 13.54
C THR A 117 17.91 -14.00 14.77
N THR A 118 17.49 -14.40 15.97
CA THR A 118 17.79 -13.69 17.22
C THR A 118 19.27 -13.32 17.40
N PRO A 119 20.25 -14.21 17.11
CA PRO A 119 21.66 -13.88 17.18
C PRO A 119 22.13 -12.83 16.16
N LEU A 120 21.33 -12.44 15.17
CA LEU A 120 21.68 -11.45 14.15
C LEU A 120 21.38 -10.01 14.56
N VAL A 121 20.68 -9.80 15.68
CA VAL A 121 20.26 -8.47 16.15
C VAL A 121 21.46 -7.50 16.30
N PHE A 122 22.64 -8.00 16.63
CA PHE A 122 23.86 -7.16 16.71
C PHE A 122 24.18 -6.49 15.36
N TYR A 123 23.85 -7.10 14.22
CA TYR A 123 24.32 -6.68 12.91
C TYR A 123 23.89 -5.24 12.61
N GLY A 124 22.58 -4.96 12.67
CA GLY A 124 22.06 -3.61 12.47
C GLY A 124 22.55 -2.62 13.54
N LEU A 125 22.69 -3.06 14.80
CA LEU A 125 23.14 -2.22 15.91
C LEU A 125 24.61 -1.79 15.75
N GLU A 126 25.49 -2.72 15.42
CA GLU A 126 26.90 -2.45 15.18
C GLU A 126 27.12 -1.66 13.90
N PHE A 127 26.38 -1.98 12.84
CA PHE A 127 26.46 -1.23 11.59
C PHE A 127 26.07 0.25 11.80
N ASN A 128 25.03 0.51 12.58
CA ASN A 128 24.62 1.87 12.94
C ASN A 128 25.68 2.63 13.76
N ARG A 129 26.55 1.92 14.48
CA ARG A 129 27.64 2.52 15.28
C ARG A 129 28.91 2.81 14.46
N LEU A 130 29.05 2.24 13.26
CA LEU A 130 30.21 2.53 12.40
C LEU A 130 30.35 4.05 12.19
N PRO A 131 31.57 4.62 12.33
CA PRO A 131 31.83 6.01 11.94
C PRO A 131 31.55 6.22 10.44
N ASP A 132 31.04 7.40 10.09
CA ASP A 132 30.66 7.72 8.71
C ASP A 132 31.87 7.69 7.77
N ASP A 133 32.99 8.29 8.20
CA ASP A 133 34.26 8.30 7.47
C ASP A 133 34.84 6.90 7.26
N HIS A 134 34.67 6.01 8.24
CA HIS A 134 35.08 4.62 8.12
C HIS A 134 34.22 3.88 7.07
N LEU A 135 32.90 3.94 7.17
CA LEU A 135 32.01 3.29 6.21
C LEU A 135 32.22 3.83 4.78
N ASP A 136 32.31 5.15 4.62
CA ASP A 136 32.57 5.80 3.33
C ASP A 136 33.90 5.34 2.72
N THR A 137 34.92 5.15 3.56
CA THR A 137 36.21 4.61 3.13
C THR A 137 36.07 3.17 2.62
N LEU A 138 35.34 2.30 3.32
CA LEU A 138 35.10 0.92 2.89
C LEU A 138 34.31 0.86 1.58
N LEU A 139 33.26 1.68 1.45
CA LEU A 139 32.45 1.79 0.23
C LEU A 139 33.28 2.30 -0.96
N ALA A 140 34.23 3.20 -0.74
CA ALA A 140 35.12 3.69 -1.81
C ALA A 140 36.15 2.65 -2.27
N GLN A 141 36.49 1.67 -1.43
CA GLN A 141 37.48 0.63 -1.71
C GLN A 141 36.92 -0.57 -2.48
N ASN A 142 35.60 -0.81 -2.41
CA ASN A 142 34.98 -1.97 -3.04
C ASN A 142 33.64 -1.59 -3.72
N GLU A 143 33.60 -1.70 -5.05
CA GLU A 143 32.41 -1.35 -5.84
C GLU A 143 31.22 -2.29 -5.60
N GLU A 144 31.46 -3.58 -5.35
CA GLU A 144 30.41 -4.55 -5.02
C GLU A 144 29.78 -4.25 -3.65
N LEU A 145 30.56 -3.77 -2.68
CA LEU A 145 30.04 -3.28 -1.40
C LEU A 145 29.26 -1.98 -1.58
N ARG A 146 29.81 -1.05 -2.38
CA ARG A 146 29.18 0.25 -2.66
C ARG A 146 27.78 0.13 -3.23
N ARG A 147 27.51 -0.94 -3.99
CA ARG A 147 26.17 -1.27 -4.52
C ARG A 147 25.08 -1.30 -3.42
N TYR A 148 25.42 -1.71 -2.20
CA TYR A 148 24.48 -1.78 -1.08
C TYR A 148 24.35 -0.46 -0.30
N LYS A 149 25.03 0.61 -0.72
CA LYS A 149 24.94 1.93 -0.08
C LYS A 149 23.49 2.38 0.16
N PRO A 150 22.53 2.22 -0.78
CA PRO A 150 21.14 2.56 -0.51
C PRO A 150 20.58 1.83 0.72
N VAL A 151 20.83 0.52 0.86
CA VAL A 151 20.40 -0.27 2.04
C VAL A 151 20.98 0.31 3.32
N PHE A 152 22.26 0.67 3.31
CA PHE A 152 22.95 1.25 4.46
C PHE A 152 22.44 2.63 4.82
N ASP A 153 22.21 3.48 3.83
CA ASP A 153 21.63 4.81 4.02
C ASP A 153 20.24 4.69 4.66
N ARG A 154 19.43 3.70 4.25
CA ARG A 154 18.13 3.42 4.87
C ARG A 154 18.25 2.96 6.31
N MET A 155 19.09 1.96 6.56
CA MET A 155 19.31 1.40 7.88
C MET A 155 19.82 2.46 8.89
N ARG A 156 20.61 3.43 8.41
CA ARG A 156 21.23 4.49 9.22
C ARG A 156 20.44 5.81 9.22
N ALA A 157 19.29 5.90 8.54
CA ALA A 157 18.53 7.15 8.40
C ALA A 157 18.11 7.77 9.74
N MET A 158 17.82 6.94 10.75
CA MET A 158 17.45 7.37 12.11
C MET A 158 18.65 7.68 13.02
N ARG A 159 19.89 7.37 12.60
CA ARG A 159 21.10 7.53 13.43
C ARG A 159 21.29 8.95 13.99
N PRO A 160 21.05 10.05 13.24
CA PRO A 160 21.15 11.40 13.80
C PRO A 160 20.16 11.69 14.95
N HIS A 161 19.12 10.88 15.05
CA HIS A 161 18.00 10.99 16.00
C HIS A 161 17.96 9.85 17.02
N GLN A 162 18.96 8.98 17.00
CA GLN A 162 19.06 7.86 17.91
C GLN A 162 19.37 8.35 19.33
N LEU A 163 18.69 7.77 20.31
CA LEU A 163 18.95 8.02 21.73
C LEU A 163 20.14 7.18 22.21
N SER A 164 20.47 7.28 23.50
CA SER A 164 21.43 6.34 24.09
C SER A 164 20.87 4.92 24.10
N ASP A 165 21.74 3.91 24.05
CA ASP A 165 21.35 2.49 24.07
C ASP A 165 20.42 2.15 25.25
N GLU A 166 20.67 2.73 26.43
CA GLU A 166 19.82 2.56 27.61
C GLU A 166 18.41 3.11 27.37
N LEU A 167 18.29 4.27 26.73
CA LEU A 167 17.00 4.89 26.41
C LEU A 167 16.27 4.17 25.28
N GLU A 168 16.98 3.71 24.25
CA GLU A 168 16.37 2.91 23.17
C GLU A 168 15.79 1.60 23.72
N LYS A 169 16.54 0.91 24.60
CA LYS A 169 16.05 -0.29 25.28
C LYS A 169 14.84 0.02 26.18
N PHE A 170 14.91 1.11 26.94
CA PHE A 170 13.80 1.54 27.78
C PHE A 170 12.54 1.85 26.96
N LEU A 171 12.67 2.58 25.85
CA LEU A 171 11.54 2.88 24.95
C LEU A 171 10.98 1.61 24.33
N HIS A 172 11.83 0.68 23.90
CA HIS A 172 11.39 -0.61 23.38
C HIS A 172 10.55 -1.38 24.41
N ASP A 173 11.06 -1.54 25.63
CA ASP A 173 10.33 -2.23 26.71
C ASP A 173 9.03 -1.48 27.08
N GLN A 174 9.07 -0.15 27.16
CA GLN A 174 7.90 0.68 27.49
C GLN A 174 6.84 0.68 26.39
N SER A 175 7.22 0.54 25.11
CA SER A 175 6.27 0.55 23.99
C SER A 175 5.19 -0.53 24.11
N THR A 176 5.51 -1.66 24.74
CA THR A 176 4.59 -2.78 24.97
C THR A 176 3.39 -2.41 25.85
N VAL A 177 3.59 -1.48 26.79
CA VAL A 177 2.56 -0.96 27.70
C VAL A 177 2.16 0.49 27.38
N GLY A 178 2.86 1.12 26.42
CA GLY A 178 2.54 2.42 25.81
C GLY A 178 1.79 2.23 24.51
N ALA A 179 2.38 2.70 23.40
CA ALA A 179 1.75 2.72 22.09
C ALA A 179 1.07 1.39 21.69
N ALA A 180 1.71 0.23 21.91
CA ALA A 180 1.13 -1.07 21.54
C ALA A 180 -0.14 -1.41 22.32
N ALA A 181 -0.22 -1.04 23.61
CA ALA A 181 -1.40 -1.26 24.43
C ALA A 181 -2.56 -0.33 24.02
N TRP A 182 -2.26 0.92 23.64
CA TRP A 182 -3.27 1.87 23.14
C TRP A 182 -3.80 1.50 21.76
N ASN A 183 -2.93 1.00 20.86
CA ASN A 183 -3.35 0.46 19.57
C ASN A 183 -4.26 -0.75 19.77
N ARG A 184 -3.89 -1.68 20.66
CA ARG A 184 -4.74 -2.83 20.98
C ARG A 184 -6.08 -2.40 21.58
N LEU A 185 -6.08 -1.44 22.50
CA LEU A 185 -7.32 -0.91 23.07
C LEU A 185 -8.23 -0.31 21.99
N PHE A 186 -7.67 0.42 21.03
CA PHE A 186 -8.39 0.92 19.86
C PHE A 186 -9.00 -0.23 19.05
N ASP A 187 -8.19 -1.22 18.67
CA ASP A 187 -8.60 -2.34 17.83
C ASP A 187 -9.70 -3.18 18.49
N GLU A 188 -9.50 -3.57 19.75
CA GLU A 188 -10.48 -4.36 20.51
C GLU A 188 -11.79 -3.60 20.72
N THR A 189 -11.71 -2.30 21.00
CA THR A 189 -12.92 -1.46 21.12
C THR A 189 -13.65 -1.38 19.78
N MET A 190 -12.93 -1.20 18.66
CA MET A 190 -13.52 -1.11 17.31
C MET A 190 -14.15 -2.38 16.82
N ALA A 191 -13.48 -3.51 17.03
CA ALA A 191 -14.05 -4.80 16.70
C ALA A 191 -15.32 -5.11 17.50
N ALA A 192 -15.44 -4.58 18.73
CA ALA A 192 -16.58 -4.81 19.61
C ALA A 192 -17.79 -3.90 19.36
N LEU A 193 -17.67 -2.84 18.54
CA LEU A 193 -18.80 -1.96 18.25
C LEU A 193 -19.85 -2.66 17.39
N THR A 194 -21.12 -2.41 17.73
CA THR A 194 -22.31 -2.90 17.03
C THR A 194 -23.19 -1.73 16.65
N PHE A 195 -23.72 -1.76 15.44
CA PHE A 195 -24.52 -0.67 14.87
C PHE A 195 -25.90 -1.20 14.51
N VAL A 196 -26.95 -0.51 14.91
CA VAL A 196 -28.33 -0.91 14.59
C VAL A 196 -28.80 -0.12 13.37
N VAL A 197 -29.00 -0.81 12.25
CA VAL A 197 -29.52 -0.23 11.00
C VAL A 197 -30.80 -0.99 10.63
N ASP A 198 -31.93 -0.28 10.51
CA ASP A 198 -33.24 -0.86 10.19
C ASP A 198 -33.62 -2.09 11.07
N ALA A 199 -33.30 -2.01 12.36
CA ALA A 199 -33.49 -3.04 13.38
C ALA A 199 -32.61 -4.30 13.23
N GLU A 200 -31.62 -4.28 12.34
CA GLU A 200 -30.56 -5.29 12.25
C GLU A 200 -29.30 -4.80 12.96
N GLU A 201 -28.66 -5.69 13.72
CA GLU A 201 -27.39 -5.42 14.39
C GLU A 201 -26.24 -5.85 13.47
N LEU A 202 -25.40 -4.89 13.10
CA LEU A 202 -24.32 -5.04 12.13
C LEU A 202 -22.96 -4.73 12.77
N SER A 203 -21.90 -5.35 12.23
CA SER A 203 -20.52 -4.96 12.53
C SER A 203 -20.16 -3.63 11.84
N LEU A 204 -19.02 -3.04 12.23
CA LEU A 204 -18.50 -1.83 11.59
C LEU A 204 -18.36 -1.98 10.07
N GLU A 205 -17.73 -3.07 9.60
CA GLU A 205 -17.50 -3.32 8.17
C GLU A 205 -18.81 -3.47 7.38
N SER A 206 -19.76 -4.24 7.91
CA SER A 206 -21.07 -4.40 7.28
C SER A 206 -21.83 -3.09 7.21
N THR A 207 -21.73 -2.24 8.24
CA THR A 207 -22.36 -0.92 8.28
C THR A 207 -21.71 0.06 7.31
N LEU A 208 -20.38 0.10 7.23
CA LEU A 208 -19.66 0.93 6.25
C LEU A 208 -19.96 0.52 4.81
N ASN A 209 -20.14 -0.77 4.53
CA ASN A 209 -20.53 -1.28 3.21
C ASN A 209 -21.90 -0.73 2.76
N LEU A 210 -22.83 -0.47 3.69
CA LEU A 210 -24.10 0.15 3.34
C LEU A 210 -23.95 1.58 2.80
N LEU A 211 -22.84 2.28 3.05
CA LEU A 211 -22.58 3.62 2.48
C LEU A 211 -22.33 3.60 0.97
N THR A 212 -22.21 2.42 0.35
CA THR A 212 -22.13 2.23 -1.10
C THR A 212 -23.39 1.59 -1.69
N ASP A 213 -24.47 1.45 -0.91
CA ASP A 213 -25.74 0.90 -1.40
C ASP A 213 -26.38 1.88 -2.40
N SER A 214 -27.06 1.35 -3.42
CA SER A 214 -27.77 2.18 -4.41
C SER A 214 -28.98 2.89 -3.79
N ASP A 215 -29.58 2.32 -2.74
CA ASP A 215 -30.65 2.92 -1.96
C ASP A 215 -30.11 3.96 -0.98
N ARG A 216 -30.44 5.23 -1.23
CA ARG A 216 -30.03 6.37 -0.39
C ARG A 216 -30.50 6.25 1.05
N SER A 217 -31.68 5.67 1.30
CA SER A 217 -32.23 5.55 2.64
C SER A 217 -31.39 4.64 3.53
N LYS A 218 -30.85 3.55 2.97
CA LYS A 218 -29.90 2.67 3.68
C LYS A 218 -28.58 3.35 3.97
N ARG A 219 -28.06 4.14 3.00
CA ARG A 219 -26.82 4.92 3.21
C ARG A 219 -26.98 5.91 4.36
N GLU A 220 -28.10 6.62 4.37
CA GLU A 220 -28.45 7.58 5.42
C GLU A 220 -28.60 6.89 6.79
N ALA A 221 -29.38 5.81 6.86
CA ALA A 221 -29.57 5.04 8.09
C ALA A 221 -28.24 4.51 8.65
N ALA A 222 -27.36 4.00 7.79
CA ALA A 222 -26.03 3.55 8.19
C ALA A 222 -25.15 4.70 8.71
N ALA A 223 -25.14 5.85 8.04
CA ALA A 223 -24.36 7.02 8.48
C ALA A 223 -24.84 7.57 9.83
N MET A 224 -26.15 7.57 10.07
CA MET A 224 -26.72 7.96 11.36
C MET A 224 -26.35 6.97 12.46
N ALA A 225 -26.45 5.67 12.21
CA ALA A 225 -26.04 4.64 13.16
C ALA A 225 -24.54 4.74 13.50
N LEU A 226 -23.67 4.96 12.51
CA LEU A 226 -22.24 5.20 12.70
C LEU A 226 -22.00 6.42 13.61
N SER A 227 -22.67 7.54 13.31
CA SER A 227 -22.54 8.78 14.08
C SER A 227 -22.96 8.63 15.52
N GLU A 228 -24.10 7.98 15.76
CA GLU A 228 -24.62 7.74 17.10
C GLU A 228 -23.61 6.94 17.93
N VAL A 229 -23.14 5.81 17.40
CA VAL A 229 -22.21 4.92 18.12
C VAL A 229 -20.84 5.59 18.30
N PHE A 230 -20.32 6.30 17.28
CA PHE A 230 -19.07 7.03 17.42
C PHE A 230 -19.18 8.15 18.44
N ALA A 231 -20.27 8.92 18.46
CA ALA A 231 -20.52 9.95 19.47
C ALA A 231 -20.57 9.39 20.89
N GLN A 232 -21.21 8.22 21.08
CA GLN A 232 -21.23 7.53 22.39
C GLN A 232 -19.83 7.16 22.89
N ASN A 233 -18.91 6.88 21.98
CA ASN A 233 -17.54 6.42 22.29
C ASN A 233 -16.47 7.51 22.12
N VAL A 234 -16.82 8.71 21.63
CA VAL A 234 -15.87 9.75 21.19
C VAL A 234 -14.85 10.13 22.28
N LYS A 235 -15.25 10.12 23.55
CA LYS A 235 -14.35 10.44 24.68
C LYS A 235 -13.21 9.43 24.82
N LEU A 236 -13.48 8.15 24.61
CA LEU A 236 -12.48 7.10 24.67
C LEU A 236 -11.49 7.27 23.51
N PHE A 237 -11.98 7.45 22.29
CA PHE A 237 -11.12 7.66 21.13
C PHE A 237 -10.30 8.93 21.19
N ALA A 238 -10.88 10.02 21.71
CA ALA A 238 -10.15 11.25 21.95
C ALA A 238 -9.02 11.01 22.95
N ARG A 239 -9.24 10.23 24.01
CA ARG A 239 -8.19 9.84 24.95
C ARG A 239 -7.10 9.00 24.27
N ILE A 240 -7.47 8.03 23.42
CA ILE A 240 -6.51 7.20 22.67
C ILE A 240 -5.62 8.10 21.80
N HIS A 241 -6.22 8.93 20.94
CA HIS A 241 -5.49 9.81 20.03
C HIS A 241 -4.64 10.84 20.77
N ASN A 242 -5.17 11.48 21.82
CA ASN A 242 -4.39 12.41 22.65
C ASN A 242 -3.18 11.75 23.30
N THR A 243 -3.29 10.48 23.69
CA THR A 243 -2.21 9.77 24.38
C THR A 243 -1.12 9.39 23.40
N LEU A 244 -1.49 8.78 22.27
CA LEU A 244 -0.54 8.40 21.21
C LEU A 244 0.16 9.63 20.61
N ALA A 245 -0.58 10.70 20.32
CA ALA A 245 0.02 11.93 19.81
C ALA A 245 0.96 12.59 20.85
N LYS A 246 0.69 12.44 22.15
CA LYS A 246 1.58 12.95 23.21
C LYS A 246 2.81 12.06 23.42
N GLU A 247 2.66 10.75 23.40
CA GLU A 247 3.77 9.80 23.46
C GLU A 247 4.74 10.06 22.31
N LYS A 248 4.19 10.18 21.10
CA LYS A 248 4.96 10.56 19.90
C LYS A 248 5.67 11.92 20.06
N GLU A 249 4.99 12.97 20.52
CA GLU A 249 5.64 14.27 20.76
C GLU A 249 6.78 14.18 21.77
N ILE A 250 6.61 13.39 22.85
CA ILE A 250 7.66 13.19 23.85
C ILE A 250 8.87 12.52 23.20
N GLU A 251 8.66 11.44 22.45
CA GLU A 251 9.72 10.72 21.74
C GLU A 251 10.42 11.62 20.72
N ASP A 252 9.66 12.30 19.85
CA ASP A 252 10.16 13.23 18.85
C ASP A 252 11.05 14.33 19.49
N ARG A 253 10.63 14.88 20.64
CA ARG A 253 11.42 15.88 21.39
C ARG A 253 12.73 15.31 21.93
N TRP A 254 12.73 14.09 22.47
CA TRP A 254 13.96 13.43 22.94
C TRP A 254 14.91 13.12 21.77
N ARG A 255 14.35 12.67 20.65
CA ARG A 255 15.06 12.39 19.39
C ARG A 255 15.47 13.64 18.60
N LYS A 256 15.07 14.84 19.08
CA LYS A 256 15.30 16.13 18.43
C LYS A 256 14.77 16.16 16.99
N MET A 257 13.63 15.52 16.75
CA MET A 257 12.94 15.57 15.47
C MET A 257 12.49 17.01 15.19
N PRO A 258 12.77 17.58 14.00
CA PRO A 258 12.32 18.92 13.65
C PRO A 258 10.80 19.06 13.63
N THR A 259 10.10 18.03 13.19
CA THR A 259 8.63 18.00 13.09
C THR A 259 8.06 16.62 13.46
N PRO A 260 6.77 16.53 13.83
CA PRO A 260 6.12 15.24 14.10
C PRO A 260 6.18 14.26 12.92
N GLN A 261 6.22 14.76 11.69
CA GLN A 261 6.23 13.94 10.47
C GLN A 261 7.62 13.37 10.15
N THR A 262 8.69 13.92 10.75
CA THR A 262 10.08 13.62 10.37
C THR A 262 10.38 12.11 10.39
N GLY A 263 9.98 11.39 11.44
CA GLY A 263 10.21 9.95 11.53
C GLY A 263 9.58 9.16 10.38
N ARG A 264 8.38 9.57 9.92
CA ARG A 264 7.69 8.95 8.79
C ARG A 264 8.36 9.32 7.46
N HIS A 265 8.80 10.56 7.30
CA HIS A 265 9.54 11.01 6.11
C HIS A 265 10.84 10.21 5.94
N LEU A 266 11.57 9.99 7.04
CA LEU A 266 12.78 9.16 7.07
C LEU A 266 12.47 7.71 6.70
N SER A 267 11.44 7.09 7.30
CA SER A 267 11.08 5.69 6.99
C SER A 267 10.62 5.51 5.54
N ASN A 268 9.99 6.54 4.96
CA ASN A 268 9.52 6.54 3.58
C ASN A 268 10.61 6.94 2.58
N HIS A 269 11.79 7.37 3.03
CA HIS A 269 12.87 7.88 2.17
C HIS A 269 12.40 9.05 1.28
N VAL A 270 11.74 10.02 1.88
CA VAL A 270 11.25 11.22 1.18
C VAL A 270 11.59 12.47 1.99
N GLU A 271 12.08 13.50 1.30
CA GLU A 271 12.43 14.78 1.90
C GLU A 271 11.17 15.60 2.30
N PRO A 272 11.22 16.37 3.40
CA PRO A 272 10.07 17.17 3.85
C PRO A 272 9.50 18.11 2.78
N GLU A 273 10.37 18.78 2.01
CA GLU A 273 9.96 19.71 0.96
C GLU A 273 9.19 19.03 -0.18
N VAL A 274 9.46 17.75 -0.45
CA VAL A 274 8.76 16.98 -1.47
C VAL A 274 7.33 16.68 -1.02
N VAL A 275 7.15 16.28 0.25
CA VAL A 275 5.83 16.04 0.84
C VAL A 275 5.04 17.35 0.93
N GLU A 276 5.70 18.45 1.28
CA GLU A 276 5.10 19.77 1.30
C GLU A 276 4.64 20.21 -0.10
N ALA A 277 5.46 20.00 -1.14
CA ALA A 277 5.09 20.30 -2.53
C ALA A 277 3.85 19.51 -2.98
N LEU A 278 3.81 18.19 -2.72
CA LEU A 278 2.65 17.35 -3.00
C LEU A 278 1.39 17.87 -2.31
N ARG A 279 1.48 18.07 -0.99
CA ARG A 279 0.36 18.55 -0.17
C ARG A 279 -0.17 19.87 -0.73
N ASN A 280 0.70 20.84 -0.98
CA ASN A 280 0.31 22.17 -1.42
C ASN A 280 -0.35 22.15 -2.81
N ALA A 281 0.18 21.35 -3.75
CA ALA A 281 -0.42 21.17 -5.07
C ALA A 281 -1.84 20.55 -4.97
N VAL A 282 -2.00 19.49 -4.18
CA VAL A 282 -3.29 18.80 -4.02
C VAL A 282 -4.33 19.72 -3.36
N VAL A 283 -3.96 20.45 -2.30
CA VAL A 283 -4.87 21.40 -1.63
C VAL A 283 -5.29 22.52 -2.58
N ALA A 284 -4.35 23.08 -3.35
CA ALA A 284 -4.66 24.09 -4.37
C ALA A 284 -5.59 23.54 -5.47
N ALA A 285 -5.54 22.24 -5.73
CA ALA A 285 -6.35 21.59 -6.76
C ALA A 285 -7.77 21.17 -6.30
N TYR A 286 -8.12 21.23 -5.01
CA TYR A 286 -9.46 20.83 -4.54
C TYR A 286 -10.61 21.46 -5.35
N PRO A 287 -10.61 22.77 -5.66
CA PRO A 287 -11.69 23.40 -6.43
C PRO A 287 -11.82 22.86 -7.86
N ARG A 288 -10.71 22.48 -8.49
CA ARG A 288 -10.68 21.96 -9.87
C ARG A 288 -10.86 20.44 -9.96
N LEU A 289 -10.75 19.73 -8.84
CA LEU A 289 -10.90 18.28 -8.76
C LEU A 289 -12.17 17.88 -8.00
N SER A 290 -12.05 17.63 -6.69
CA SER A 290 -13.13 17.07 -5.87
C SER A 290 -14.38 17.94 -5.88
N HIS A 291 -14.25 19.27 -5.81
CA HIS A 291 -15.42 20.15 -5.77
C HIS A 291 -16.24 20.07 -7.07
N ARG A 292 -15.55 20.09 -8.23
CA ARG A 292 -16.19 19.93 -9.55
C ARG A 292 -16.81 18.55 -9.71
N TYR A 293 -16.06 17.50 -9.37
CA TYR A 293 -16.55 16.14 -9.49
C TYR A 293 -17.79 15.89 -8.62
N TYR A 294 -17.77 16.32 -7.36
CA TYR A 294 -18.92 16.12 -6.48
C TYR A 294 -20.12 16.99 -6.87
N ALA A 295 -19.91 18.20 -7.42
CA ALA A 295 -20.99 18.98 -8.01
C ALA A 295 -21.66 18.26 -9.19
N LEU A 296 -20.84 17.61 -10.03
CA LEU A 296 -21.32 16.78 -11.12
C LEU A 296 -22.07 15.53 -10.62
N LYS A 297 -21.53 14.84 -9.61
CA LYS A 297 -22.17 13.68 -8.97
C LYS A 297 -23.51 14.04 -8.32
N ALA A 298 -23.61 15.19 -7.67
CA ALA A 298 -24.88 15.69 -7.12
C ALA A 298 -25.96 15.78 -8.20
N ARG A 299 -25.63 16.36 -9.38
CA ARG A 299 -26.55 16.42 -10.53
C ARG A 299 -26.97 15.04 -11.01
N TRP A 300 -26.03 14.09 -11.09
CA TRP A 300 -26.33 12.71 -11.52
C TRP A 300 -27.24 11.96 -10.55
N LEU A 301 -27.13 12.26 -9.25
CA LEU A 301 -28.00 11.72 -8.21
C LEU A 301 -29.34 12.48 -8.09
N GLY A 302 -29.54 13.56 -8.86
CA GLY A 302 -30.73 14.40 -8.78
C GLY A 302 -30.79 15.26 -7.51
N LEU A 303 -29.64 15.59 -6.93
CA LEU A 303 -29.49 16.34 -5.70
C LEU A 303 -28.94 17.75 -5.97
N GLU A 304 -29.45 18.75 -5.25
CA GLU A 304 -28.87 20.11 -5.25
C GLU A 304 -27.62 20.18 -4.37
N ARG A 305 -27.66 19.46 -3.23
CA ARG A 305 -26.57 19.32 -2.26
C ARG A 305 -26.45 17.86 -1.84
N MET A 306 -25.24 17.42 -1.55
CA MET A 306 -24.95 16.04 -1.14
C MET A 306 -24.75 15.98 0.37
N GLU A 307 -25.12 14.86 0.99
CA GLU A 307 -24.66 14.54 2.33
C GLU A 307 -23.44 13.62 2.26
N THR A 308 -22.73 13.44 3.37
CA THR A 308 -21.51 12.62 3.41
C THR A 308 -21.74 11.16 3.01
N TRP A 309 -22.95 10.63 3.26
CA TRP A 309 -23.40 9.31 2.82
C TRP A 309 -23.73 9.21 1.32
N ASP A 310 -23.79 10.32 0.59
CA ASP A 310 -23.94 10.32 -0.86
C ASP A 310 -22.58 10.24 -1.59
N ARG A 311 -21.48 10.50 -0.87
CA ARG A 311 -20.12 10.53 -1.45
C ARG A 311 -19.76 9.25 -2.21
N ASN A 312 -20.09 8.09 -1.64
CA ASN A 312 -19.73 6.78 -2.20
C ASN A 312 -20.93 6.09 -2.89
N ALA A 313 -22.01 6.82 -3.15
CA ALA A 313 -23.17 6.27 -3.85
C ALA A 313 -22.77 5.80 -5.26
N PRO A 314 -23.18 4.61 -5.72
CA PRO A 314 -22.92 4.17 -7.08
C PRO A 314 -23.71 5.05 -8.07
N LEU A 315 -23.23 5.14 -9.32
CA LEU A 315 -23.95 5.88 -10.35
C LEU A 315 -25.25 5.15 -10.75
N PRO A 316 -26.32 5.88 -11.11
CA PRO A 316 -27.52 5.28 -11.66
C PRO A 316 -27.18 4.53 -12.96
N ARG A 317 -27.50 3.22 -13.02
CA ARG A 317 -27.22 2.29 -14.15
C ARG A 317 -25.80 1.73 -14.22
N ASP A 318 -25.15 1.50 -13.09
CA ASP A 318 -24.06 0.53 -13.04
C ASP A 318 -24.65 -0.85 -13.42
N GLU A 319 -24.49 -1.27 -14.67
CA GLU A 319 -25.04 -2.54 -15.15
C GLU A 319 -24.18 -3.69 -14.62
N ASP A 320 -24.82 -4.77 -14.14
CA ASP A 320 -24.22 -6.02 -13.64
C ASP A 320 -23.52 -6.84 -14.75
N ARG A 321 -22.70 -6.21 -15.59
CA ARG A 321 -21.90 -6.92 -16.60
C ARG A 321 -20.86 -7.77 -15.90
N LEU A 322 -20.93 -9.07 -16.13
CA LEU A 322 -19.89 -10.01 -15.75
C LEU A 322 -18.83 -10.08 -16.86
N VAL A 323 -17.56 -10.00 -16.47
CA VAL A 323 -16.37 -10.17 -17.29
C VAL A 323 -15.78 -11.54 -16.96
N SER A 324 -15.74 -12.44 -17.95
CA SER A 324 -15.14 -13.77 -17.75
C SER A 324 -13.63 -13.66 -17.49
N TRP A 325 -13.04 -14.71 -16.92
CA TRP A 325 -11.59 -14.74 -16.67
C TRP A 325 -10.77 -14.59 -17.94
N ASP A 326 -11.16 -15.28 -19.02
CA ASP A 326 -10.49 -15.19 -20.32
C ASP A 326 -10.57 -13.76 -20.90
N GLU A 327 -11.71 -13.10 -20.75
CA GLU A 327 -11.88 -11.71 -21.18
C GLU A 327 -11.01 -10.76 -20.36
N ALA A 328 -10.93 -10.96 -19.03
CA ALA A 328 -10.06 -10.18 -18.15
C ALA A 328 -8.58 -10.37 -18.49
N GLN A 329 -8.13 -11.62 -18.64
CA GLN A 329 -6.76 -11.96 -19.05
C GLN A 329 -6.41 -11.29 -20.38
N GLN A 330 -7.27 -11.43 -21.40
CA GLN A 330 -7.04 -10.85 -22.72
C GLN A 330 -6.96 -9.32 -22.64
N THR A 331 -7.87 -8.70 -21.89
CA THR A 331 -7.91 -7.24 -21.71
C THR A 331 -6.63 -6.71 -21.10
N VAL A 332 -6.12 -7.33 -20.03
CA VAL A 332 -4.89 -6.89 -19.36
C VAL A 332 -3.67 -7.12 -20.25
N LEU A 333 -3.53 -8.30 -20.86
CA LEU A 333 -2.40 -8.60 -21.74
C LEU A 333 -2.38 -7.71 -22.99
N ASP A 334 -3.54 -7.40 -23.57
CA ASP A 334 -3.63 -6.49 -24.71
C ASP A 334 -3.31 -5.04 -24.34
N ALA A 335 -3.70 -4.60 -23.14
CA ALA A 335 -3.34 -3.29 -22.62
C ALA A 335 -1.81 -3.17 -22.43
N TYR A 336 -1.20 -4.18 -21.81
CA TYR A 336 0.25 -4.21 -21.58
C TYR A 336 1.02 -4.31 -22.91
N ALA A 337 0.55 -5.14 -23.85
CA ALA A 337 1.16 -5.25 -25.18
C ALA A 337 1.05 -3.95 -25.98
N GLY A 338 -0.02 -3.18 -25.78
CA GLY A 338 -0.20 -1.85 -26.36
C GLY A 338 0.83 -0.84 -25.86
N PHE A 339 1.29 -0.97 -24.61
CA PHE A 339 2.39 -0.18 -24.08
C PHE A 339 3.76 -0.68 -24.54
N SER A 340 4.03 -1.98 -24.33
CA SER A 340 5.22 -2.68 -24.79
C SER A 340 4.97 -4.20 -24.84
N PRO A 341 5.30 -4.89 -25.95
CA PRO A 341 5.25 -6.36 -26.02
C PRO A 341 6.01 -7.04 -24.87
N ASP A 342 7.14 -6.47 -24.46
CA ASP A 342 7.97 -7.00 -23.37
C ASP A 342 7.21 -7.00 -22.02
N MET A 343 6.32 -6.02 -21.78
CA MET A 343 5.51 -5.95 -20.56
C MET A 343 4.47 -7.09 -20.54
N ALA A 344 3.84 -7.36 -21.67
CA ALA A 344 2.90 -8.48 -21.79
C ALA A 344 3.62 -9.83 -21.64
N ASP A 345 4.84 -9.97 -22.16
CA ASP A 345 5.63 -11.19 -22.00
C ASP A 345 6.14 -11.40 -20.57
N LEU A 346 6.36 -10.33 -19.81
CA LEU A 346 6.60 -10.39 -18.36
C LEU A 346 5.35 -10.80 -17.57
N ALA A 347 4.16 -10.39 -18.00
CA ALA A 347 2.89 -10.74 -17.34
C ALA A 347 2.35 -12.12 -17.74
N ARG A 348 2.66 -12.61 -18.95
CA ARG A 348 2.11 -13.86 -19.51
C ARG A 348 2.30 -15.08 -18.60
N PRO A 349 3.48 -15.33 -17.99
CA PRO A 349 3.67 -16.49 -17.13
C PRO A 349 2.74 -16.52 -15.91
N PHE A 350 2.24 -15.38 -15.43
CA PHE A 350 1.28 -15.39 -14.32
C PHE A 350 0.01 -16.17 -14.65
N PHE A 351 -0.43 -16.11 -15.91
CA PHE A 351 -1.60 -16.82 -16.41
C PHE A 351 -1.30 -18.26 -16.83
N THR A 352 -0.06 -18.60 -17.18
CA THR A 352 0.28 -19.92 -17.77
C THR A 352 0.99 -20.87 -16.82
N GLU A 353 1.68 -20.36 -15.80
CA GLU A 353 2.57 -21.15 -14.92
C GLU A 353 2.00 -21.31 -13.49
N GLY A 354 0.73 -20.98 -13.27
CA GLY A 354 0.06 -21.16 -11.97
C GLY A 354 0.55 -20.17 -10.91
N TRP A 355 0.71 -18.89 -11.24
CA TRP A 355 1.15 -17.87 -10.26
C TRP A 355 -0.01 -17.05 -9.67
N ILE A 356 -1.25 -17.31 -10.11
CA ILE A 356 -2.46 -16.60 -9.67
C ILE A 356 -3.38 -17.57 -8.90
N ASP A 357 -3.88 -17.15 -7.74
CA ASP A 357 -5.03 -17.76 -7.05
C ASP A 357 -6.23 -16.79 -7.09
N ALA A 358 -7.16 -17.02 -8.03
CA ALA A 358 -8.18 -16.04 -8.39
C ALA A 358 -9.55 -16.25 -7.73
N ALA A 359 -9.95 -17.50 -7.49
CA ALA A 359 -11.31 -17.83 -7.05
C ALA A 359 -11.60 -17.35 -5.62
N VAL A 360 -12.85 -16.92 -5.38
CA VAL A 360 -13.35 -16.68 -4.03
C VAL A 360 -13.67 -18.04 -3.39
N LYS A 361 -13.02 -18.35 -2.28
CA LYS A 361 -13.14 -19.64 -1.59
C LYS A 361 -13.45 -19.42 -0.09
N PRO A 362 -14.29 -20.25 0.56
CA PRO A 362 -14.53 -20.15 2.00
C PRO A 362 -13.21 -20.19 2.79
N GLY A 363 -13.02 -19.22 3.67
CA GLY A 363 -11.81 -19.11 4.50
C GLY A 363 -10.59 -18.52 3.80
N LYS A 364 -10.63 -18.22 2.50
CA LYS A 364 -9.56 -17.48 1.82
C LYS A 364 -9.44 -16.07 2.39
N ALA A 365 -8.20 -15.55 2.45
CA ALA A 365 -7.97 -14.18 2.86
C ALA A 365 -8.72 -13.18 1.94
N PRO A 366 -9.29 -12.11 2.50
CA PRO A 366 -10.00 -11.09 1.72
C PRO A 366 -9.01 -10.24 0.90
N GLY A 367 -9.54 -9.43 -0.01
CA GLY A 367 -8.75 -8.48 -0.81
C GLY A 367 -7.97 -9.13 -1.95
N ALA A 368 -6.88 -8.48 -2.34
CA ALA A 368 -5.97 -8.88 -3.40
C ALA A 368 -4.54 -8.46 -3.03
N PHE A 369 -3.53 -9.16 -3.56
CA PHE A 369 -2.13 -8.76 -3.43
C PHE A 369 -1.23 -9.47 -4.45
N ALA A 370 -0.05 -8.88 -4.71
CA ALA A 370 1.09 -9.51 -5.36
C ALA A 370 2.24 -9.68 -4.36
N HIS A 371 2.49 -10.92 -3.94
CA HIS A 371 3.52 -11.25 -2.98
C HIS A 371 4.87 -11.44 -3.71
N PRO A 372 5.91 -10.66 -3.39
CA PRO A 372 7.21 -10.72 -4.08
C PRO A 372 7.94 -12.06 -3.86
N THR A 373 7.66 -12.72 -2.73
CA THR A 373 8.35 -13.91 -2.23
C THR A 373 9.83 -13.64 -1.95
N VAL A 374 10.73 -14.16 -2.78
CA VAL A 374 12.18 -13.96 -2.75
C VAL A 374 12.66 -13.81 -4.18
N THR A 375 13.78 -13.13 -4.37
CA THR A 375 14.32 -12.80 -5.71
C THR A 375 14.69 -14.01 -6.58
N THR A 376 14.81 -15.20 -5.99
CA THR A 376 15.08 -16.46 -6.70
C THR A 376 13.83 -17.23 -7.14
N VAL A 377 12.63 -16.73 -6.80
CA VAL A 377 11.33 -17.30 -7.22
C VAL A 377 10.47 -16.18 -7.80
N HIS A 378 9.55 -16.55 -8.68
CA HIS A 378 8.58 -15.59 -9.20
C HIS A 378 7.59 -15.16 -8.10
N PRO A 379 7.02 -13.96 -8.21
CA PRO A 379 5.95 -13.54 -7.31
C PRO A 379 4.66 -14.34 -7.54
N TYR A 380 3.74 -14.23 -6.58
CA TYR A 380 2.39 -14.81 -6.64
C TYR A 380 1.32 -13.74 -6.49
N VAL A 381 0.20 -13.89 -7.19
CA VAL A 381 -0.93 -12.97 -7.14
C VAL A 381 -2.14 -13.67 -6.52
N MET A 382 -2.72 -13.06 -5.49
CA MET A 382 -4.01 -13.46 -4.94
C MET A 382 -5.09 -12.47 -5.36
N LEU A 383 -6.22 -12.98 -5.85
CA LEU A 383 -7.41 -12.18 -6.13
C LEU A 383 -8.64 -12.83 -5.48
N ASN A 384 -9.70 -12.05 -5.34
CA ASN A 384 -11.04 -12.53 -5.04
C ASN A 384 -11.97 -12.11 -6.20
N TYR A 385 -11.83 -12.80 -7.33
CA TYR A 385 -12.43 -12.41 -8.61
C TYR A 385 -13.92 -12.78 -8.68
N LEU A 386 -14.78 -11.78 -8.85
CA LEU A 386 -16.24 -11.90 -8.98
C LEU A 386 -16.74 -11.42 -10.35
N GLY A 387 -15.84 -11.21 -11.31
CA GLY A 387 -16.11 -10.80 -12.69
C GLY A 387 -16.69 -9.40 -12.84
N LYS A 388 -16.54 -8.52 -11.86
CA LYS A 388 -16.92 -7.12 -12.04
C LYS A 388 -15.81 -6.37 -12.80
N PRO A 389 -16.11 -5.28 -13.53
CA PRO A 389 -15.07 -4.46 -14.18
C PRO A 389 -13.94 -4.02 -13.24
N ARG A 390 -14.28 -3.68 -11.98
CA ARG A 390 -13.28 -3.36 -10.95
C ARG A 390 -12.33 -4.53 -10.62
N ASP A 391 -12.78 -5.78 -10.79
CA ASP A 391 -11.95 -6.95 -10.53
C ASP A 391 -10.89 -7.13 -11.65
N VAL A 392 -11.19 -6.68 -12.88
CA VAL A 392 -10.22 -6.59 -13.99
C VAL A 392 -9.16 -5.54 -13.70
N MET A 393 -9.57 -4.39 -13.14
CA MET A 393 -8.65 -3.35 -12.69
C MET A 393 -7.75 -3.86 -11.57
N THR A 394 -8.33 -4.57 -10.59
CA THR A 394 -7.57 -5.21 -9.51
C THR A 394 -6.56 -6.22 -10.07
N LEU A 395 -6.95 -7.06 -11.03
CA LEU A 395 -6.01 -7.96 -11.73
C LEU A 395 -4.87 -7.20 -12.40
N ALA A 396 -5.16 -6.10 -13.12
CA ALA A 396 -4.15 -5.28 -13.75
C ALA A 396 -3.20 -4.62 -12.73
N HIS A 397 -3.74 -4.19 -11.60
CA HIS A 397 -2.99 -3.61 -10.49
C HIS A 397 -1.99 -4.61 -9.91
N GLU A 398 -2.45 -5.80 -9.51
CA GLU A 398 -1.58 -6.83 -8.93
C GLU A 398 -0.55 -7.37 -9.94
N LEU A 399 -0.91 -7.47 -11.22
CA LEU A 399 0.05 -7.85 -12.26
C LEU A 399 1.12 -6.78 -12.49
N GLY A 400 0.80 -5.50 -12.29
CA GLY A 400 1.80 -4.43 -12.35
C GLY A 400 2.85 -4.58 -11.26
N HIS A 401 2.44 -4.88 -10.03
CA HIS A 401 3.37 -5.27 -8.97
C HIS A 401 4.17 -6.51 -9.35
N GLY A 402 3.51 -7.56 -9.85
CA GLY A 402 4.19 -8.80 -10.27
C GLY A 402 5.25 -8.56 -11.35
N VAL A 403 4.97 -7.75 -12.36
CA VAL A 403 5.93 -7.35 -13.40
C VAL A 403 7.11 -6.60 -12.80
N HIS A 404 6.86 -5.64 -11.91
CA HIS A 404 7.91 -4.88 -11.22
C HIS A 404 8.82 -5.79 -10.40
N GLN A 405 8.23 -6.68 -9.60
CA GLN A 405 8.96 -7.62 -8.75
C GLN A 405 9.87 -8.53 -9.59
N ARG A 406 9.39 -9.02 -10.75
CA ARG A 406 10.23 -9.80 -11.68
C ARG A 406 11.39 -9.00 -12.28
N LEU A 407 11.16 -7.73 -12.62
CA LEU A 407 12.19 -6.85 -13.16
C LEU A 407 13.25 -6.50 -12.12
N ALA A 408 12.83 -6.23 -10.88
CA ALA A 408 13.69 -5.84 -9.77
C ALA A 408 14.46 -7.04 -9.17
N ALA A 409 14.02 -8.29 -9.40
CA ALA A 409 14.64 -9.49 -8.84
C ALA A 409 16.14 -9.60 -9.13
N GLY A 410 16.60 -9.11 -10.29
CA GLY A 410 18.03 -9.08 -10.63
C GLY A 410 18.89 -8.19 -9.73
N GLN A 411 18.28 -7.36 -8.86
CA GLN A 411 19.02 -6.53 -7.92
C GLN A 411 19.58 -7.28 -6.71
N GLY A 412 19.04 -8.46 -6.39
CA GLY A 412 19.30 -9.18 -5.13
C GLY A 412 18.24 -8.88 -4.06
N GLU A 413 18.19 -9.71 -3.02
CA GLU A 413 17.14 -9.68 -2.01
C GLU A 413 17.07 -8.33 -1.29
N LEU A 414 18.22 -7.73 -0.93
CA LEU A 414 18.24 -6.48 -0.17
C LEU A 414 17.90 -5.23 -1.01
N LEU A 415 18.11 -5.30 -2.33
CA LEU A 415 17.99 -4.14 -3.23
C LEU A 415 16.77 -4.20 -4.15
N SER A 416 16.10 -5.35 -4.26
CA SER A 416 14.89 -5.49 -5.08
C SER A 416 13.65 -4.83 -4.46
N SER A 417 13.56 -4.80 -3.12
CA SER A 417 12.43 -4.22 -2.39
C SER A 417 12.40 -2.70 -2.52
N THR A 418 11.26 -2.16 -2.96
CA THR A 418 11.04 -0.72 -3.08
C THR A 418 10.46 -0.12 -1.79
N PRO A 419 10.79 1.14 -1.45
CA PRO A 419 10.04 1.89 -0.45
C PRO A 419 8.57 2.02 -0.84
N LEU A 420 7.68 2.14 0.14
CA LEU A 420 6.22 2.24 -0.07
C LEU A 420 5.82 3.35 -1.05
N THR A 421 6.58 4.45 -1.08
CA THR A 421 6.37 5.58 -1.99
C THR A 421 6.57 5.24 -3.47
N LEU A 422 7.30 4.17 -3.77
CA LEU A 422 7.59 3.69 -5.14
C LEU A 422 6.99 2.32 -5.44
N ALA A 423 6.35 1.69 -4.45
CA ALA A 423 5.76 0.35 -4.60
C ALA A 423 4.60 0.34 -5.60
N GLU A 424 3.79 1.41 -5.58
CA GLU A 424 2.61 1.59 -6.43
C GLU A 424 2.91 2.00 -7.87
N THR A 425 4.18 2.29 -8.18
CA THR A 425 4.54 2.87 -9.49
C THR A 425 4.12 1.99 -10.66
N ALA A 426 4.31 0.67 -10.54
CA ALA A 426 4.01 -0.26 -11.62
C ALA A 426 2.55 -0.75 -11.63
N SER A 427 1.96 -0.95 -10.47
CA SER A 427 0.57 -1.40 -10.30
C SER A 427 -0.40 -0.36 -10.87
N VAL A 428 -0.30 0.88 -10.42
CA VAL A 428 -1.17 1.98 -10.88
C VAL A 428 -0.92 2.30 -12.35
N PHE A 429 0.32 2.23 -12.84
CA PHE A 429 0.59 2.47 -14.27
C PHE A 429 -0.01 1.38 -15.15
N GLY A 430 0.14 0.11 -14.74
CA GLY A 430 -0.50 -1.03 -15.40
C GLY A 430 -2.02 -0.91 -15.40
N GLU A 431 -2.59 -0.51 -14.27
CA GLU A 431 -4.01 -0.21 -14.12
C GLU A 431 -4.45 0.92 -15.08
N MET A 432 -3.70 2.01 -15.20
CA MET A 432 -3.98 3.11 -16.14
C MET A 432 -4.00 2.65 -17.61
N LEU A 433 -3.07 1.79 -18.01
CA LEU A 433 -3.07 1.19 -19.35
C LEU A 433 -4.33 0.36 -19.60
N THR A 434 -4.72 -0.47 -18.63
CA THR A 434 -5.92 -1.30 -18.72
C THR A 434 -7.19 -0.45 -18.70
N PHE A 435 -7.24 0.59 -17.86
CA PHE A 435 -8.32 1.56 -17.83
C PHE A 435 -8.53 2.18 -19.21
N ARG A 436 -7.44 2.69 -19.82
CA ARG A 436 -7.51 3.33 -21.13
C ARG A 436 -8.03 2.36 -22.20
N LYS A 437 -7.56 1.12 -22.17
CA LYS A 437 -8.04 0.05 -23.08
C LYS A 437 -9.53 -0.22 -22.93
N LEU A 438 -10.03 -0.33 -21.69
CA LEU A 438 -11.46 -0.51 -21.39
C LEU A 438 -12.27 0.71 -21.84
N LEU A 439 -11.76 1.90 -21.56
CA LEU A 439 -12.40 3.17 -21.89
C LEU A 439 -12.56 3.37 -23.40
N ASP A 440 -11.52 3.08 -24.18
CA ASP A 440 -11.54 3.14 -25.65
C ASP A 440 -12.40 2.03 -26.28
N GLY A 441 -12.61 0.92 -25.55
CA GLY A 441 -13.49 -0.18 -25.94
C GLY A 441 -14.96 -0.01 -25.54
N ALA A 442 -15.31 1.03 -24.76
CA ALA A 442 -16.68 1.28 -24.32
C ALA A 442 -17.62 1.52 -25.52
N LYS A 443 -18.74 0.79 -25.55
CA LYS A 443 -19.68 0.77 -26.70
C LYS A 443 -20.71 1.88 -26.62
N THR A 444 -21.00 2.36 -25.41
CA THR A 444 -22.02 3.37 -25.17
C THR A 444 -21.45 4.54 -24.35
N LYS A 445 -22.07 5.73 -24.50
CA LYS A 445 -21.75 6.87 -23.64
C LYS A 445 -21.96 6.54 -22.16
N ALA A 446 -22.94 5.70 -21.82
CA ALA A 446 -23.21 5.30 -20.45
C ALA A 446 -22.08 4.45 -19.87
N GLU A 447 -21.61 3.44 -20.60
CA GLU A 447 -20.46 2.61 -20.20
C GLU A 447 -19.21 3.47 -19.99
N ARG A 448 -18.93 4.38 -20.94
CA ARG A 448 -17.79 5.30 -20.86
C ARG A 448 -17.85 6.20 -19.63
N LYS A 449 -19.04 6.74 -19.33
CA LYS A 449 -19.29 7.60 -18.17
C LYS A 449 -19.04 6.86 -16.85
N VAL A 450 -19.51 5.61 -16.72
CA VAL A 450 -19.31 4.80 -15.52
C VAL A 450 -17.83 4.53 -15.27
N LEU A 451 -17.09 4.16 -16.32
CA LEU A 451 -15.64 3.93 -16.23
C LEU A 451 -14.89 5.20 -15.79
N LEU A 452 -15.14 6.34 -16.44
CA LEU A 452 -14.52 7.62 -16.10
C LEU A 452 -14.84 8.06 -14.66
N ALA A 453 -16.12 8.00 -14.28
CA ALA A 453 -16.54 8.40 -12.95
C ALA A 453 -15.94 7.52 -11.86
N GLY A 454 -15.92 6.19 -12.06
CA GLY A 454 -15.27 5.27 -11.15
C GLY A 454 -13.78 5.59 -10.99
N LYS A 455 -13.06 5.80 -12.10
CA LYS A 455 -11.63 6.14 -12.04
C LYS A 455 -11.36 7.48 -11.35
N VAL A 456 -12.17 8.50 -11.62
CA VAL A 456 -12.05 9.81 -10.94
C VAL A 456 -12.34 9.67 -9.44
N GLU A 457 -13.34 8.88 -9.04
CA GLU A 457 -13.63 8.62 -7.61
C GLU A 457 -12.48 7.93 -6.90
N ASP A 458 -11.90 6.90 -7.52
CA ASP A 458 -10.76 6.17 -6.97
C ASP A 458 -9.57 7.13 -6.77
N MET A 459 -9.27 7.95 -7.77
CA MET A 459 -8.16 8.92 -7.68
C MET A 459 -8.42 10.03 -6.64
N ILE A 460 -9.66 10.52 -6.51
CA ILE A 460 -10.04 11.46 -5.45
C ILE A 460 -9.88 10.79 -4.06
N ASN A 461 -10.25 9.52 -3.93
CA ASN A 461 -10.10 8.77 -2.67
C ASN A 461 -8.63 8.48 -2.30
N THR A 462 -7.74 8.34 -3.28
CA THR A 462 -6.32 8.02 -3.06
C THR A 462 -5.45 9.27 -2.95
N VAL A 463 -5.82 10.38 -3.60
CA VAL A 463 -5.05 11.64 -3.58
C VAL A 463 -5.68 12.67 -2.64
N VAL A 464 -6.87 13.18 -2.99
CA VAL A 464 -7.52 14.29 -2.27
C VAL A 464 -7.82 13.91 -0.83
N ARG A 465 -8.45 12.75 -0.62
CA ARG A 465 -8.84 12.29 0.71
C ARG A 465 -7.63 11.96 1.59
N GLN A 466 -6.57 11.38 1.03
CA GLN A 466 -5.38 11.02 1.81
C GLN A 466 -4.56 12.25 2.20
N ILE A 467 -4.47 13.28 1.35
CA ILE A 467 -3.88 14.57 1.73
C ILE A 467 -4.75 15.29 2.77
N ALA A 468 -6.08 15.21 2.67
CA ALA A 468 -6.96 15.71 3.72
C ALA A 468 -6.70 14.98 5.06
N PHE A 469 -6.48 13.66 5.04
CA PHE A 469 -6.13 12.91 6.25
C PHE A 469 -4.77 13.31 6.81
N TYR A 470 -3.76 13.50 5.95
CA TYR A 470 -2.44 14.01 6.37
C TYR A 470 -2.55 15.41 7.01
N ASP A 471 -3.38 16.29 6.45
CA ASP A 471 -3.63 17.63 6.98
C ASP A 471 -4.30 17.61 8.35
N PHE A 472 -5.25 16.71 8.54
CA PHE A 472 -5.86 16.47 9.84
C PHE A 472 -4.81 16.04 10.86
N GLU A 473 -3.94 15.08 10.53
CA GLU A 473 -2.87 14.64 11.44
C GLU A 473 -1.89 15.79 11.75
N CYS A 474 -1.51 16.59 10.75
CA CYS A 474 -0.65 17.75 10.95
C CYS A 474 -1.26 18.74 11.94
N LYS A 475 -2.54 19.07 11.76
CA LYS A 475 -3.28 19.95 12.67
C LYS A 475 -3.44 19.34 14.06
N LEU A 476 -3.76 18.04 14.15
CA LEU A 476 -3.95 17.32 15.40
C LEU A 476 -2.67 17.30 16.25
N HIS A 477 -1.55 16.89 15.67
CA HIS A 477 -0.27 16.83 16.37
C HIS A 477 0.24 18.23 16.76
N ALA A 478 0.07 19.22 15.88
CA ALA A 478 0.43 20.61 16.19
C ALA A 478 -0.41 21.18 17.36
N ALA A 479 -1.72 20.96 17.36
CA ALA A 479 -2.60 21.38 18.44
C ALA A 479 -2.29 20.63 19.75
N ARG A 480 -2.04 19.31 19.67
CA ARG A 480 -1.72 18.47 20.83
C ARG A 480 -0.44 18.89 21.54
N ALA A 481 0.54 19.43 20.80
CA ALA A 481 1.77 19.97 21.39
C ALA A 481 1.49 21.16 22.33
N GLY A 482 0.40 21.91 22.10
CA GLY A 482 -0.03 23.04 22.94
C GLY A 482 -0.87 22.65 24.17
N GLY A 483 -1.48 21.46 24.18
CA GLY A 483 -2.36 21.03 25.27
C GLY A 483 -3.11 19.74 24.95
N GLU A 484 -3.78 19.16 25.95
CA GLU A 484 -4.70 18.04 25.70
C GLU A 484 -5.96 18.56 25.02
N LEU A 485 -6.43 17.86 24.00
CA LEU A 485 -7.55 18.24 23.16
C LEU A 485 -8.84 17.59 23.65
N THR A 486 -9.92 18.37 23.72
CA THR A 486 -11.26 17.83 23.95
C THR A 486 -11.78 17.13 22.69
N PRO A 487 -12.83 16.27 22.79
CA PRO A 487 -13.50 15.74 21.60
C PRO A 487 -13.91 16.83 20.62
N ASP A 488 -14.44 17.96 21.12
CA ASP A 488 -14.89 19.08 20.29
C ASP A 488 -13.72 19.75 19.55
N ASP A 489 -12.55 19.85 20.18
CA ASP A 489 -11.34 20.38 19.51
C ASP A 489 -10.93 19.48 18.33
N ILE A 490 -10.92 18.15 18.52
CA ILE A 490 -10.55 17.20 17.47
C ILE A 490 -11.61 17.20 16.35
N ASN A 491 -12.88 17.18 16.72
CA ASN A 491 -14.02 17.31 15.80
C ASN A 491 -13.90 18.57 14.93
N ALA A 492 -13.56 19.71 15.52
CA ALA A 492 -13.38 20.97 14.79
C ALA A 492 -12.21 20.91 13.79
N LEU A 493 -11.09 20.28 14.17
CA LEU A 493 -9.96 20.06 13.26
C LEU A 493 -10.38 19.17 12.07
N TRP A 494 -11.07 18.06 12.34
CA TRP A 494 -11.60 17.17 11.32
C TRP A 494 -12.53 17.88 10.36
N MET A 495 -13.52 18.60 10.88
CA MET A 495 -14.48 19.35 10.06
C MET A 495 -13.81 20.45 9.23
N SER A 496 -12.79 21.13 9.77
CA SER A 496 -12.05 22.15 9.01
C SER A 496 -11.42 21.59 7.74
N VAL A 497 -10.95 20.34 7.81
CA VAL A 497 -10.27 19.68 6.69
C VAL A 497 -11.28 19.05 5.74
N GLN A 498 -12.30 18.35 6.25
CA GLN A 498 -13.32 17.73 5.40
C GLN A 498 -14.11 18.77 4.60
N ALA A 499 -14.47 19.90 5.21
CA ALA A 499 -15.17 20.99 4.52
C ALA A 499 -14.33 21.59 3.38
N GLU A 500 -13.03 21.76 3.60
CA GLU A 500 -12.09 22.28 2.58
C GLU A 500 -11.90 21.28 1.43
N SER A 501 -11.71 19.99 1.72
CA SER A 501 -11.41 18.97 0.71
C SER A 501 -12.63 18.53 -0.11
N LEU A 502 -13.81 18.42 0.53
CA LEU A 502 -15.04 17.95 -0.14
C LEU A 502 -15.76 19.08 -0.88
N GLY A 503 -15.65 20.30 -0.37
CA GLY A 503 -16.14 21.50 -1.03
C GLY A 503 -17.60 21.84 -0.78
N PRO A 504 -18.11 22.89 -1.44
CA PRO A 504 -19.33 23.57 -1.06
C PRO A 504 -20.62 22.81 -1.37
N VAL A 505 -20.57 21.74 -2.18
CA VAL A 505 -21.75 20.94 -2.53
C VAL A 505 -22.23 20.07 -1.38
N PHE A 506 -21.37 19.81 -0.39
CA PHE A 506 -21.73 18.98 0.76
C PHE A 506 -22.44 19.77 1.84
N ASP A 507 -23.53 19.21 2.32
CA ASP A 507 -24.00 19.35 3.70
C ASP A 507 -23.32 18.30 4.57
N PHE A 508 -23.18 18.65 5.85
CA PHE A 508 -22.60 17.79 6.86
C PHE A 508 -23.62 17.61 7.97
N HIS A 509 -24.26 16.44 7.98
CA HIS A 509 -25.15 16.08 9.07
C HIS A 509 -24.46 16.11 10.44
N GLU A 510 -25.27 16.32 11.47
CA GLU A 510 -24.84 16.24 12.86
C GLU A 510 -24.27 14.85 13.18
N GLY A 511 -23.11 14.82 13.84
CA GLY A 511 -22.38 13.61 14.20
C GLY A 511 -21.29 13.22 13.20
N TYR A 512 -21.29 13.77 11.97
CA TYR A 512 -20.19 13.51 11.02
C TYR A 512 -18.82 13.97 11.56
N GLU A 513 -18.81 14.95 12.45
CA GLU A 513 -17.60 15.46 13.08
C GLU A 513 -16.80 14.40 13.86
N THR A 514 -17.41 13.26 14.21
CA THR A 514 -16.73 12.16 14.91
C THR A 514 -16.08 11.12 13.99
N PHE A 515 -16.21 11.24 12.66
CA PHE A 515 -15.75 10.21 11.71
C PHE A 515 -14.23 10.02 11.67
N TRP A 516 -13.43 10.91 12.26
CA TRP A 516 -12.00 10.66 12.45
C TRP A 516 -11.74 9.45 13.38
N SER A 517 -12.68 9.10 14.25
CA SER A 517 -12.46 8.15 15.35
C SER A 517 -12.29 6.71 14.89
N TYR A 518 -12.74 6.33 13.68
CA TYR A 518 -12.65 4.95 13.19
C TYR A 518 -11.48 4.73 12.24
N ILE A 519 -10.68 5.77 11.94
CA ILE A 519 -9.61 5.68 10.95
C ILE A 519 -8.36 5.06 11.63
N PRO A 520 -8.01 3.79 11.32
CA PRO A 520 -6.94 3.09 12.03
C PRO A 520 -5.55 3.68 11.74
N HIS A 521 -5.35 4.27 10.56
CA HIS A 521 -4.06 4.82 10.15
C HIS A 521 -3.53 5.92 11.10
N PHE A 522 -4.40 6.74 11.69
CA PHE A 522 -4.01 7.76 12.66
C PHE A 522 -3.47 7.18 13.98
N VAL A 523 -3.80 5.92 14.26
CA VAL A 523 -3.43 5.19 15.48
C VAL A 523 -2.21 4.30 15.20
N HIS A 524 -2.28 3.48 14.16
CA HIS A 524 -1.27 2.47 13.87
C HIS A 524 -0.05 3.02 13.13
N SER A 525 -0.23 4.07 12.34
CA SER A 525 0.80 4.54 11.41
C SER A 525 0.72 6.05 11.15
N PRO A 526 1.02 6.88 12.16
CA PRO A 526 0.93 8.33 12.01
C PRO A 526 1.69 8.86 10.79
N PHE A 527 1.04 9.79 10.09
CA PHE A 527 1.51 10.46 8.88
C PHE A 527 1.74 9.55 7.67
N TYR A 528 1.33 8.29 7.69
CA TYR A 528 1.59 7.38 6.57
C TYR A 528 0.80 7.71 5.31
N VAL A 529 -0.41 8.25 5.47
CA VAL A 529 -1.41 8.35 4.41
C VAL A 529 -0.99 9.17 3.18
N TYR A 530 -0.05 10.13 3.31
CA TYR A 530 0.45 10.86 2.14
C TYR A 530 1.17 9.95 1.13
N ALA A 531 1.69 8.80 1.56
CA ALA A 531 2.39 7.86 0.69
C ALA A 531 1.49 7.35 -0.45
N TYR A 532 0.19 7.22 -0.20
CA TYR A 532 -0.81 6.89 -1.23
C TYR A 532 -0.89 7.98 -2.30
N ALA A 533 -1.06 9.23 -1.88
CA ALA A 533 -1.13 10.38 -2.79
C ALA A 533 0.19 10.60 -3.54
N PHE A 534 1.33 10.33 -2.89
CA PHE A 534 2.65 10.38 -3.50
C PHE A 534 2.76 9.35 -4.62
N GLY A 535 2.44 8.08 -4.35
CA GLY A 535 2.52 7.01 -5.33
C GLY A 535 1.63 7.27 -6.54
N ASP A 536 0.36 7.61 -6.32
CA ASP A 536 -0.59 7.90 -7.40
C ASP A 536 -0.18 9.16 -8.20
N GLY A 537 0.19 10.25 -7.52
CA GLY A 537 0.66 11.48 -8.15
C GLY A 537 1.91 11.25 -9.02
N LEU A 538 2.85 10.44 -8.54
CA LEU A 538 4.06 10.07 -9.28
C LEU A 538 3.71 9.29 -10.55
N VAL A 539 2.81 8.32 -10.46
CA VAL A 539 2.37 7.51 -11.60
C VAL A 539 1.65 8.35 -12.63
N ASN A 540 0.75 9.23 -12.19
CA ASN A 540 0.01 10.12 -13.08
C ASN A 540 0.96 11.06 -13.84
N ALA A 541 2.01 11.56 -13.19
CA ALA A 541 3.04 12.36 -13.85
C ALA A 541 3.83 11.54 -14.88
N LEU A 542 4.23 10.29 -14.56
CA LEU A 542 4.87 9.38 -15.51
C LEU A 542 3.97 9.07 -16.70
N TYR A 543 2.69 8.80 -16.45
CA TYR A 543 1.72 8.50 -17.50
C TYR A 543 1.48 9.71 -18.41
N ALA A 544 1.43 10.93 -17.87
CA ALA A 544 1.35 12.14 -18.67
C ALA A 544 2.59 12.31 -19.58
N VAL A 545 3.79 12.03 -19.09
CA VAL A 545 5.02 12.03 -19.92
C VAL A 545 4.96 10.98 -21.03
N TYR A 546 4.40 9.80 -20.74
CA TYR A 546 4.15 8.77 -21.74
C TYR A 546 3.17 9.25 -22.83
N GLU A 547 2.05 9.86 -22.45
CA GLU A 547 1.05 10.38 -23.40
C GLU A 547 1.57 11.56 -24.25
N GLU A 548 2.48 12.36 -23.71
CA GLU A 548 3.19 13.42 -24.44
C GLU A 548 4.17 12.87 -25.51
N GLY A 549 4.44 11.56 -25.50
CA GLY A 549 5.28 10.88 -26.48
C GLY A 549 6.77 11.02 -26.22
N ASP A 550 7.19 11.05 -24.94
CA ASP A 550 8.60 11.11 -24.57
C ASP A 550 9.44 10.02 -25.26
N PRO A 551 10.55 10.37 -25.92
CA PRO A 551 11.40 9.40 -26.61
C PRO A 551 11.94 8.32 -25.66
N ASP A 552 11.86 7.07 -26.11
CA ASP A 552 12.35 5.89 -25.39
C ASP A 552 11.70 5.68 -24.01
N PHE A 553 10.50 6.22 -23.77
CA PHE A 553 9.79 6.14 -22.49
C PHE A 553 9.75 4.71 -21.94
N GLN A 554 9.37 3.73 -22.75
CA GLN A 554 9.28 2.33 -22.33
C GLN A 554 10.62 1.80 -21.79
N ALA A 555 11.73 2.12 -22.46
CA ALA A 555 13.05 1.67 -22.05
C ALA A 555 13.45 2.32 -20.70
N LYS A 556 13.25 3.63 -20.57
CA LYS A 556 13.47 4.37 -19.32
C LYS A 556 12.61 3.81 -18.19
N TYR A 557 11.35 3.51 -18.48
CA TYR A 557 10.39 2.94 -17.53
C TYR A 557 10.81 1.57 -17.06
N PHE A 558 11.22 0.67 -17.96
CA PHE A 558 11.76 -0.62 -17.55
C PHE A 558 13.05 -0.51 -16.75
N ASP A 559 13.95 0.42 -17.08
CA ASP A 559 15.19 0.61 -16.31
C ASP A 559 14.93 1.18 -14.91
N MET A 560 13.91 2.03 -14.78
CA MET A 560 13.40 2.48 -13.48
C MET A 560 12.88 1.29 -12.66
N LEU A 561 12.01 0.44 -13.23
CA LEU A 561 11.47 -0.73 -12.51
C LEU A 561 12.56 -1.77 -12.17
N LYS A 562 13.52 -2.01 -13.07
CA LYS A 562 14.67 -2.91 -12.81
C LYS A 562 15.55 -2.40 -11.68
N ALA A 563 15.54 -1.11 -11.37
CA ALA A 563 16.33 -0.56 -10.28
C ALA A 563 15.79 -1.01 -8.91
N GLY A 564 14.52 -1.38 -8.78
CA GLY A 564 13.93 -1.73 -7.48
C GLY A 564 14.22 -0.65 -6.43
N GLY A 565 14.67 -1.05 -5.24
CA GLY A 565 15.11 -0.17 -4.17
C GLY A 565 16.58 0.26 -4.22
N SER A 566 17.27 0.09 -5.35
CA SER A 566 18.70 0.42 -5.50
C SER A 566 18.99 1.89 -5.79
N LYS A 567 17.98 2.72 -6.03
CA LYS A 567 18.13 4.15 -6.33
C LYS A 567 17.13 5.00 -5.55
N HIS A 568 17.47 6.25 -5.32
CA HIS A 568 16.56 7.22 -4.73
C HIS A 568 15.50 7.68 -5.76
N HIS A 569 14.32 8.12 -5.29
CA HIS A 569 13.23 8.57 -6.17
C HIS A 569 13.69 9.65 -7.17
N LYS A 570 14.54 10.57 -6.71
CA LYS A 570 15.13 11.63 -7.55
C LYS A 570 15.91 11.09 -8.75
N GLU A 571 16.76 10.08 -8.53
CA GLU A 571 17.55 9.45 -9.60
C GLU A 571 16.69 8.62 -10.56
N LEU A 572 15.58 8.08 -10.06
CA LEU A 572 14.62 7.32 -10.85
C LEU A 572 13.78 8.22 -11.77
N LEU A 573 13.47 9.43 -11.33
CA LEU A 573 12.63 10.40 -12.05
C LEU A 573 13.42 11.29 -13.04
N GLU A 574 14.72 11.51 -12.80
CA GLU A 574 15.58 12.34 -13.64
C GLU A 574 15.52 11.99 -15.15
N PRO A 575 15.53 10.72 -15.59
CA PRO A 575 15.45 10.37 -17.03
C PRO A 575 14.18 10.82 -17.74
N PHE A 576 13.11 11.10 -16.99
CA PHE A 576 11.83 11.59 -17.49
C PHE A 576 11.71 13.12 -17.42
N GLY A 577 12.75 13.80 -16.94
CA GLY A 577 12.72 15.25 -16.70
C GLY A 577 11.77 15.65 -15.56
N LEU A 578 11.54 14.73 -14.61
CA LEU A 578 10.62 14.91 -13.49
C LEU A 578 11.39 15.16 -12.19
N ASP A 579 10.88 16.08 -11.36
CA ASP A 579 11.42 16.41 -10.04
C ASP A 579 10.28 16.53 -9.04
N ALA A 580 10.20 15.60 -8.08
CA ALA A 580 9.14 15.57 -7.08
C ALA A 580 9.18 16.76 -6.10
N SER A 581 10.29 17.49 -6.04
CA SER A 581 10.39 18.73 -5.24
C SER A 581 9.79 19.96 -5.95
N ASP A 582 9.51 19.87 -7.25
CA ASP A 582 8.85 20.93 -8.02
C ASP A 582 7.32 20.78 -7.92
N PRO A 583 6.57 21.77 -7.42
CA PRO A 583 5.10 21.74 -7.44
C PRO A 583 4.49 21.47 -8.83
N ALA A 584 5.15 21.90 -9.91
CA ALA A 584 4.68 21.68 -11.28
C ALA A 584 4.62 20.18 -11.65
N PHE A 585 5.45 19.34 -11.02
CA PHE A 585 5.41 17.89 -11.18
C PHE A 585 4.07 17.32 -10.70
N TRP A 586 3.63 17.74 -9.51
CA TRP A 586 2.36 17.28 -8.93
C TRP A 586 1.16 17.82 -9.71
N ASP A 587 1.21 19.08 -10.15
CA ASP A 587 0.17 19.68 -11.00
C ASP A 587 -0.03 18.91 -12.32
N LYS A 588 1.04 18.37 -12.90
CA LYS A 588 0.96 17.52 -14.09
C LYS A 588 0.14 16.26 -13.81
N GLY A 589 0.41 15.55 -12.71
CA GLY A 589 -0.38 14.38 -12.32
C GLY A 589 -1.85 14.72 -12.02
N LEU A 590 -2.10 15.84 -11.34
CA LEU A 590 -3.45 16.31 -11.01
C LEU A 590 -4.26 16.73 -12.25
N SER A 591 -3.59 17.23 -13.29
CA SER A 591 -4.24 17.61 -14.56
C SER A 591 -4.83 16.42 -15.31
N MET A 592 -4.35 15.20 -15.06
CA MET A 592 -4.95 13.98 -15.61
C MET A 592 -6.33 13.69 -14.99
N ILE A 593 -6.48 13.92 -13.68
CA ILE A 593 -7.79 13.80 -13.01
C ILE A 593 -8.74 14.87 -13.56
N GLU A 594 -8.24 16.10 -13.70
CA GLU A 594 -9.02 17.21 -14.25
C GLU A 594 -9.52 16.92 -15.68
N SER A 595 -8.69 16.37 -16.56
CA SER A 595 -9.10 16.09 -17.94
C SER A 595 -10.21 15.03 -18.01
N MET A 596 -10.20 14.04 -17.12
CA MET A 596 -11.31 13.07 -17.01
C MET A 596 -12.59 13.72 -16.49
N ILE A 597 -12.48 14.69 -15.57
CA ILE A 597 -13.63 15.50 -15.11
C ILE A 597 -14.15 16.37 -16.26
N ASP A 598 -13.27 17.01 -17.04
CA ASP A 598 -13.63 17.80 -18.22
C ASP A 598 -14.40 16.94 -19.24
N GLU A 599 -13.95 15.71 -19.46
CA GLU A 599 -14.62 14.76 -20.36
C GLU A 599 -16.02 14.39 -19.83
N LEU A 600 -16.14 14.10 -18.53
CA LEU A 600 -17.42 13.81 -17.88
C LEU A 600 -18.39 15.00 -17.97
N GLU A 601 -17.92 16.23 -17.77
CA GLU A 601 -18.74 17.44 -17.91
C GLU A 601 -19.21 17.64 -19.36
N ALA A 602 -18.32 17.47 -20.34
CA ALA A 602 -18.66 17.57 -21.76
C ALA A 602 -19.70 16.53 -22.21
N MET A 603 -19.81 15.41 -21.50
CA MET A 603 -20.85 14.39 -21.75
C MET A 603 -22.24 14.79 -21.25
N GLU A 604 -22.36 15.78 -20.35
CA GLU A 604 -23.65 16.29 -19.86
C GLU A 604 -24.26 17.36 -20.77
N ASP A 605 -23.41 18.13 -21.46
CA ASP A 605 -23.83 19.22 -22.35
C ASP A 605 -24.27 18.74 -23.75
N ALA A 606 -24.30 17.42 -24.00
CA ALA A 606 -24.38 16.80 -25.32
C ALA A 606 -25.62 15.94 -25.60
#